data_AF-A0A852FI61-F1
#
_entry.id   AF-A0A852FI61-F1
#
_cell.length_a   1.000
_cell.length_b   1.000
_cell.length_c   1.000
_cell.angle_alpha   90.00
_cell.angle_beta   90.00
_cell.angle_gamma   90.00
#
_symmetry.space_group_name_H-M   'P 1'
#
loop_
_entity.id
_entity.type
_entity.pdbx_description
1 polymer ?
#
loop_
_entity_poly.entity_id
_entity_poly.type
_entity_poly.pdbx_seq_one_letter_code
_entity_poly.pdbx_strand_id
1 'polypeptide(L)' 'IIYLFSRRVSTKVKEMFTIDENKGEIRLQGKLDYEEMNSYEIPIEARDRGSPPLSGHCKVVLEVLDVND' A
#
# COMPACT_ATOMS: atom_id res chain seq x y z
N ILE A 1 15.01 6.34 -6.65
CA ILE A 1 13.95 6.34 -5.62
C ILE A 1 13.51 4.90 -5.45
N ILE A 2 13.19 4.47 -4.23
CA ILE A 2 12.56 3.18 -3.95
C ILE A 2 11.24 3.41 -3.23
N TYR A 3 10.23 2.61 -3.54
CA TYR A 3 8.89 2.68 -2.95
C TYR A 3 8.66 1.51 -2.00
N LEU A 4 8.17 1.82 -0.80
CA LEU A 4 7.98 0.85 0.26
C LEU A 4 6.67 1.13 0.98
N PHE A 5 6.06 0.10 1.55
CA PHE A 5 5.07 0.36 2.59
C PHE A 5 5.75 1.06 3.76
N SER A 6 5.07 2.07 4.31
CA SER A 6 5.54 2.75 5.50
C SER A 6 5.71 1.76 6.66
N ARG A 7 6.63 2.06 7.57
CA ARG A 7 6.86 1.28 8.79
C ARG A 7 5.60 1.07 9.65
N ARG A 8 4.60 1.96 9.51
CA ARG A 8 3.33 1.93 10.26
C ARG A 8 2.20 1.18 9.56
N VAL A 9 2.43 0.59 8.39
CA VAL A 9 1.40 -0.17 7.68
C VAL A 9 0.97 -1.39 8.51
N SER A 10 -0.32 -1.74 8.46
CA SER A 10 -0.85 -2.89 9.19
C SER A 10 -0.35 -4.23 8.59
N THR A 11 -0.31 -5.28 9.41
CA THR A 11 0.08 -6.62 8.95
C THR A 11 -0.86 -7.14 7.85
N LYS A 12 -2.17 -6.94 8.01
CA LYS A 12 -3.18 -7.33 7.01
C LYS A 12 -2.88 -6.71 5.63
N VAL A 13 -2.48 -5.44 5.58
CA VAL A 13 -2.11 -4.79 4.31
C VAL A 13 -0.84 -5.40 3.71
N LYS A 14 0.17 -5.75 4.53
CA LYS A 14 1.38 -6.43 4.03
C LYS A 14 1.12 -7.82 3.48
N GLU A 15 0.12 -8.51 3.99
CA GLU A 15 -0.30 -9.84 3.51
C GLU A 15 -1.18 -9.74 2.26
N MET A 16 -2.03 -8.71 2.18
CA MET A 16 -2.99 -8.55 1.10
C MET A 16 -2.42 -7.84 -0.13
N PHE A 17 -1.43 -6.97 0.05
CA PHE A 17 -0.90 -6.12 -1.01
C PHE A 17 0.63 -6.21 -1.09
N THR A 18 1.14 -6.00 -2.30
CA THR A 18 2.56 -5.77 -2.56
C THR A 18 2.78 -4.47 -3.29
N ILE A 19 3.99 -3.93 -3.17
CA ILE A 19 4.43 -2.75 -3.92
C ILE A 19 5.71 -3.08 -4.68
N ASP A 20 5.73 -2.77 -5.99
CA ASP A 20 6.94 -2.82 -6.78
C ASP A 20 7.86 -1.67 -6.34
N GLU A 21 9.04 -2.00 -5.80
CA GLU A 21 9.96 -1.01 -5.24
C GLU A 21 10.50 -0.02 -6.27
N ASN A 22 10.47 -0.34 -7.56
CA ASN A 22 11.02 0.48 -8.63
C ASN A 22 9.95 1.30 -9.33
N LYS A 23 8.74 0.75 -9.49
CA LYS A 23 7.62 1.38 -10.20
C LYS A 23 6.58 2.02 -9.28
N GLY A 24 6.55 1.63 -8.00
CA GLY A 24 5.51 2.04 -7.06
C GLY A 24 4.14 1.40 -7.34
N GLU A 25 4.08 0.36 -8.18
CA GLU A 25 2.84 -0.34 -8.53
C GLU A 25 2.36 -1.19 -7.36
N ILE A 26 1.13 -0.95 -6.88
CA ILE A 26 0.51 -1.74 -5.80
C ILE A 26 -0.33 -2.85 -6.42
N ARG A 27 -0.10 -4.09 -5.99
CA ARG A 27 -0.83 -5.28 -6.46
C ARG A 27 -1.50 -6.01 -5.31
N LEU A 28 -2.73 -6.46 -5.53
CA LEU A 28 -3.43 -7.37 -4.65
C LEU A 28 -2.84 -8.79 -4.76
N GLN A 29 -2.56 -9.44 -3.64
CA GLN A 29 -2.14 -10.84 -3.57
C GLN A 29 -3.27 -11.78 -3.11
N GLY A 30 -4.25 -11.26 -2.39
CA GLY A 30 -5.38 -12.02 -1.85
C GLY A 30 -6.69 -11.82 -2.60
N LYS A 31 -7.79 -12.23 -1.97
CA LYS A 31 -9.14 -11.86 -2.39
C LYS A 31 -9.62 -10.68 -1.56
N LEU A 32 -10.32 -9.75 -2.19
CA LEU A 32 -11.08 -8.73 -1.48
C LEU A 32 -12.47 -9.31 -1.17
N ASP A 33 -12.90 -9.12 0.06
CA ASP A 33 -14.20 -9.52 0.57
C ASP A 33 -14.79 -8.26 1.22
N TYR A 34 -15.90 -7.77 0.67
CA TYR A 34 -16.51 -6.51 1.10
C TYR A 34 -17.07 -6.62 2.51
N GLU A 35 -17.66 -7.77 2.84
CA GLU A 35 -18.22 -8.09 4.15
C GLU A 35 -17.13 -8.22 5.22
N GLU A 36 -15.92 -8.65 4.85
CA GLU A 36 -14.76 -8.64 5.75
C GLU A 36 -14.20 -7.22 5.94
N MET A 37 -13.96 -6.50 4.84
CA MET A 37 -13.34 -5.18 4.88
C MET A 37 -13.66 -4.35 3.63
N ASN A 38 -14.37 -3.24 3.83
CA ASN A 38 -14.78 -2.35 2.75
C ASN A 38 -13.74 -1.29 2.35
N SER A 39 -12.66 -1.10 3.12
CA SER A 39 -11.65 -0.09 2.82
C SER A 39 -10.28 -0.40 3.44
N TYR A 40 -9.22 0.06 2.77
CA TYR A 40 -7.85 -0.03 3.24
C TYR A 40 -7.15 1.32 3.19
N GLU A 41 -6.44 1.66 4.27
CA GLU A 41 -5.47 2.75 4.28
C GLU A 41 -4.05 2.18 4.15
N ILE A 42 -3.35 2.56 3.09
CA ILE A 42 -2.01 2.06 2.77
C ILE A 42 -1.02 3.24 2.77
N PRO A 43 -0.32 3.50 3.88
CA PRO A 43 0.71 4.53 3.92
C PRO A 43 1.97 4.06 3.18
N ILE A 44 2.46 4.88 2.26
CA ILE A 44 3.63 4.61 1.41
C ILE A 44 4.77 5.57 1.75
N GLU A 45 6.00 5.07 1.69
CA GLU A 45 7.23 5.85 1.78
C GLU A 45 8.00 5.74 0.46
N ALA A 46 8.44 6.88 -0.09
CA ALA A 46 9.35 6.96 -1.22
C ALA A 46 10.69 7.49 -0.74
N ARG A 47 11.77 6.73 -0.92
CA ARG A 47 13.11 7.08 -0.44
C ARG A 47 14.05 7.32 -1.60
N ASP A 48 14.80 8.42 -1.58
CA ASP A 48 15.84 8.67 -2.57
C ASP A 48 17.12 7.85 -2.28
N ARG A 49 18.13 7.98 -3.14
CA ARG A 49 19.45 7.32 -2.98
C ARG A 49 20.52 8.28 -2.47
N GLY A 50 20.11 9.37 -1.82
CA GLY A 50 21.02 10.36 -1.25
C GLY A 50 21.78 9.85 -0.02
N SER A 51 22.74 10.65 0.45
CA SER A 51 23.47 10.41 1.69
C SER A 51 23.57 11.72 2.49
N PRO A 52 22.71 11.94 3.51
CA PRO A 52 21.67 11.04 3.98
C PRO A 52 20.48 10.94 3.00
N PRO A 53 19.72 9.83 2.99
CA PRO A 53 18.56 9.69 2.12
C PRO A 53 17.40 10.55 2.62
N LEU A 54 16.67 11.17 1.69
CA LEU A 54 15.42 11.86 1.96
C LEU A 54 14.22 10.95 1.66
N SER A 55 13.16 11.10 2.46
CA SER A 55 11.92 10.33 2.32
C SER A 55 10.70 11.24 2.13
N GLY A 56 9.87 10.91 1.15
CA GLY A 56 8.52 11.44 0.98
C GLY A 56 7.47 10.41 1.43
N HIS A 57 6.30 10.89 1.85
CA HIS A 57 5.23 10.04 2.36
C HIS A 57 3.91 10.38 1.71
N CYS A 58 3.10 9.37 1.43
CA CYS A 58 1.71 9.54 1.01
C CYS A 58 0.83 8.42 1.57
N LYS A 59 -0.48 8.56 1.40
CA LYS A 59 -1.46 7.54 1.78
C LYS A 59 -2.32 7.21 0.56
N VAL A 60 -2.43 5.91 0.27
CA VAL A 60 -3.38 5.38 -0.70
C VAL A 60 -4.61 4.90 0.08
N VAL A 61 -5.79 5.36 -0.33
CA VAL A 61 -7.07 4.90 0.21
C VAL A 61 -7.71 4.02 -0.85
N LEU A 62 -7.97 2.76 -0.53
CA LEU A 62 -8.65 1.82 -1.40
C LEU A 62 -10.04 1.55 -0.82
N GLU A 63 -11.06 1.71 -1.66
CA GLU A 63 -12.44 1.36 -1.35
C GLU A 63 -12.79 0.08 -2.11
N VAL A 64 -13.29 -0.92 -1.39
CA VAL A 64 -13.80 -2.16 -1.99
C VAL A 64 -15.25 -1.90 -2.36
N LEU A 65 -15.57 -2.09 -3.63
CA LEU A 65 -16.95 -1.95 -4.12
C LEU A 65 -17.67 -3.29 -3.94
N ASP A 66 -18.88 -3.23 -3.38
CA ASP A 66 -19.79 -4.37 -3.39
C ASP A 66 -20.27 -4.59 -4.84
N VAL A 67 -20.25 -5.84 -5.28
CA VAL A 67 -20.71 -6.24 -6.61
C VAL A 67 -22.21 -6.50 -6.65
N ASN A 68 -22.87 -6.59 -5.49
CA ASN A 68 -24.26 -6.99 -5.35
C ASN A 68 -25.25 -5.85 -5.07
N ASP A 69 -24.81 -4.58 -5.13
CA ASP A 69 -25.66 -3.37 -5.02
C ASP A 69 -25.83 -2.67 -6.38
#